data_AF-A0A9D6TBD3-F1
#
_entry.id   AF-A0A9D6TBD3-F1
#
_cell.length_a   1.000
_cell.length_b   1.000
_cell.length_c   1.000
_cell.angle_alpha   90.00
_cell.angle_beta   90.00
_cell.angle_gamma   90.00
#
_symmetry.space_group_name_H-M   'P 1'
#
loop_
_entity.id
_entity.type
_entity.pdbx_description
1 polymer ?
#
loop_
_entity_poly.entity_id
_entity_poly.type
_entity_poly.pdbx_seq_one_letter_code
_entity_poly.pdbx_strand_id
1 'polypeptide(L)'
;MSLAHRDFSPAAQTPGGDAGGDLAHCIAVARGEEPADLVITGGQVVNVFSAEVHPADVAISGGRIVGFGSYVGRERIDARGRFIAPGFIDAHIHLESTLLTPAELARVIVPLGTTTVVADPHELANVLGLDGINYLLAASRDLPLSVFVRGFGLHAGALASTVAHDSHNLVVVGTNDGDMLAAARAVEQQQGGLVAVKDGAVRAALRLPIAGLMADTPLEHVLGALGRLLDAARQLGTTLSDPFMTISFLALPVIPALRLTDRGLVDVQRLCFVPLFGEN
;
A
#
# COMPACT_ATOMS: atom_id res chain seq x y z
N MET A 1 19.31 36.28 5.26
CA MET A 1 19.27 35.59 6.56
C MET A 1 19.15 34.11 6.24
N SER A 2 20.25 33.37 6.35
CA SER A 2 20.39 31.99 5.86
C SER A 2 19.54 31.04 6.70
N LEU A 3 18.47 30.50 6.10
CA LEU A 3 17.80 29.31 6.60
C LEU A 3 18.60 28.13 6.04
N ALA A 4 19.41 27.52 6.90
CA ALA A 4 20.10 26.28 6.57
C ALA A 4 19.04 25.22 6.26
N HIS A 5 18.94 24.83 4.99
CA HIS A 5 18.27 23.61 4.57
C HIS A 5 18.90 22.47 5.35
N ARG A 6 18.14 21.90 6.30
CA ARG A 6 18.46 20.60 6.87
C ARG A 6 17.70 19.60 6.02
N ASP A 7 18.45 18.72 5.37
CA ASP A 7 17.92 17.60 4.62
C ASP A 7 17.02 16.77 5.52
N PHE A 8 15.72 16.87 5.31
CA PHE A 8 14.76 15.88 5.78
C PHE A 8 14.92 14.70 4.83
N SER A 9 15.80 13.76 5.18
CA SER A 9 15.82 12.45 4.52
C SER A 9 14.61 11.68 5.05
N PRO A 10 13.61 11.35 4.22
CA PRO A 10 12.50 10.52 4.68
C PRO A 10 13.03 9.08 4.74
N ALA A 11 13.53 8.69 5.91
CA ALA A 11 13.75 7.29 6.22
C ALA A 11 12.38 6.60 6.43
N ALA A 12 11.59 6.50 5.37
CA ALA A 12 10.49 5.55 5.28
C ALA A 12 11.06 4.24 4.71
N GLN A 13 11.97 3.62 5.47
CA GLN A 13 12.25 2.20 5.28
C GLN A 13 10.99 1.46 5.70
N THR A 14 10.29 0.85 4.74
CA THR A 14 9.35 -0.23 5.05
C THR A 14 10.17 -1.33 5.74
N PRO A 15 9.87 -1.72 7.00
CA PRO A 15 10.68 -2.70 7.70
C PRO A 15 10.38 -4.09 7.12
N GLY A 16 11.18 -4.49 6.13
CA GLY A 16 11.34 -5.87 5.67
C GLY A 16 12.31 -6.66 6.55
N GLY A 17 12.26 -6.44 7.87
CA GLY A 17 13.05 -7.18 8.87
C GLY A 17 12.09 -7.91 9.80
N ASP A 18 12.47 -9.14 10.19
CA ASP A 18 11.81 -10.00 11.19
C ASP A 18 10.72 -9.29 12.02
N ALA A 19 9.46 -9.43 11.59
CA ALA A 19 8.32 -8.77 12.22
C ALA A 19 8.16 -9.12 13.71
N GLY A 20 8.75 -10.25 14.16
CA GLY A 20 8.80 -10.62 15.57
C GLY A 20 9.82 -9.82 16.36
N GLY A 21 11.00 -9.55 15.78
CA GLY A 21 12.06 -8.74 16.39
C GLY A 21 11.72 -7.25 16.46
N ASP A 22 11.12 -6.70 15.40
CA ASP A 22 10.70 -5.29 15.34
C ASP A 22 9.60 -4.97 16.36
N LEU A 23 8.62 -5.88 16.51
CA LEU A 23 7.56 -5.71 17.49
C LEU A 23 8.07 -5.85 18.94
N ALA A 24 8.95 -6.82 19.20
CA ALA A 24 9.55 -7.01 20.52
C ALA A 24 10.34 -5.77 20.96
N HIS A 25 11.10 -5.16 20.05
CA HIS A 25 11.81 -3.91 20.30
C HIS A 25 10.84 -2.74 20.58
N CYS A 26 9.79 -2.57 19.76
CA CYS A 26 8.78 -1.53 19.99
C CYS A 26 8.10 -1.67 21.37
N ILE A 27 7.82 -2.90 21.80
CA ILE A 27 7.23 -3.19 23.13
C ILE A 27 8.20 -2.82 24.25
N ALA A 28 9.48 -3.17 24.13
CA ALA A 28 10.50 -2.83 25.12
C ALA A 28 10.64 -1.31 25.29
N VAL A 29 10.66 -0.57 24.17
CA VAL A 29 10.68 0.91 24.17
C VAL A 29 9.41 1.49 24.79
N ALA A 30 8.23 0.96 24.45
CA ALA A 30 6.95 1.41 25.03
C ALA A 30 6.88 1.23 26.55
N ARG A 31 7.59 0.24 27.09
CA ARG A 31 7.73 -0.01 28.55
C ARG A 31 8.81 0.84 29.21
N GLY A 32 9.59 1.60 28.44
CA GLY A 32 10.73 2.38 28.93
C GLY A 32 11.96 1.54 29.28
N GLU A 33 12.02 0.29 28.82
CA GLU A 33 13.17 -0.61 29.06
C GLU A 33 14.34 -0.27 28.12
N GLU A 34 14.04 0.27 26.94
CA GLU A 34 15.01 0.70 25.93
C GLU A 34 14.74 2.14 25.45
N PRO A 35 15.78 2.87 25.00
CA PRO A 35 15.58 4.20 24.43
C PRO A 35 14.91 4.11 23.05
N ALA A 36 13.97 5.02 22.79
CA ALA A 36 13.31 5.16 21.50
C ALA A 36 14.28 5.69 20.43
N ASP A 37 14.01 5.42 19.15
CA ASP A 37 14.79 5.99 18.05
C ASP A 37 14.70 7.53 18.04
N LEU A 38 13.50 8.06 18.23
CA LEU A 38 13.23 9.49 18.30
C LEU A 38 12.22 9.82 19.41
N VAL A 39 12.47 10.89 20.16
CA VAL A 39 11.47 11.47 21.07
C VAL A 39 11.22 12.94 20.74
N ILE A 40 9.95 13.30 20.55
CA ILE A 40 9.50 14.69 20.43
C ILE A 40 9.12 15.17 21.83
N THR A 41 9.89 16.11 22.39
CA THR A 41 9.77 16.52 23.80
C THR A 41 9.08 17.86 24.01
N GLY A 42 8.32 17.99 25.10
CA GLY A 42 7.82 19.27 25.62
C GLY A 42 6.66 19.90 24.84
N GLY A 43 6.00 19.16 23.95
CA GLY A 43 4.88 19.63 23.14
C GLY A 43 3.51 19.43 23.79
N GLN A 44 2.49 20.02 23.16
CA GLN A 44 1.07 19.81 23.47
C GLN A 44 0.48 18.82 22.47
N VAL A 45 0.24 17.58 22.89
CA VAL A 45 -0.30 16.52 22.02
C VAL A 45 -1.79 16.74 21.81
N VAL A 46 -2.21 16.76 20.55
CA VAL A 46 -3.63 16.86 20.14
C VAL A 46 -4.18 15.44 19.98
N ASN A 47 -5.04 15.02 20.90
CA ASN A 47 -5.72 13.74 20.83
C ASN A 47 -7.12 13.92 20.21
N VAL A 48 -7.24 13.56 18.94
CA VAL A 48 -8.50 13.69 18.18
C VAL A 48 -9.58 12.70 18.61
N PHE A 49 -9.22 11.61 19.30
CA PHE A 49 -10.19 10.63 19.80
C PHE A 49 -10.89 11.14 21.07
N SER A 50 -10.13 11.74 21.99
CA SER A 50 -10.68 12.33 23.21
C SER A 50 -11.11 13.79 23.05
N ALA A 51 -10.73 14.44 21.94
CA ALA A 51 -10.89 15.88 21.71
C ALA A 51 -10.18 16.75 22.76
N GLU A 52 -9.07 16.25 23.31
CA GLU A 52 -8.27 16.95 24.31
C GLU A 52 -6.90 17.36 23.76
N VAL A 53 -6.33 18.40 24.37
CA VAL A 53 -4.93 18.76 24.19
C VAL A 53 -4.23 18.68 25.53
N HIS A 54 -3.15 17.92 25.60
CA HIS A 54 -2.43 17.71 26.85
C HIS A 54 -0.90 17.68 26.66
N PRO A 55 -0.11 18.09 27.67
CA PRO A 55 1.35 17.97 27.61
C PRO A 55 1.78 16.50 27.62
N ALA A 56 2.67 16.12 26.70
CA ALA A 56 3.36 14.83 26.71
C ALA A 56 4.55 14.86 25.74
N ASP A 57 5.58 14.05 26.00
CA ASP A 57 6.54 13.68 24.95
C ASP A 57 5.97 12.53 24.11
N VAL A 58 6.38 12.44 22.86
CA VAL A 58 5.97 11.38 21.92
C VAL A 58 7.19 10.56 21.55
N ALA A 59 7.17 9.26 21.84
CA ALA A 59 8.23 8.33 21.51
C ALA A 59 7.94 7.60 20.20
N ILE A 60 8.95 7.49 19.34
CA ILE A 60 8.89 6.86 18.02
C ILE A 60 10.02 5.83 17.91
N SER A 61 9.68 4.60 17.51
CA SER A 61 10.64 3.55 17.18
C SER A 61 10.15 2.70 16.01
N GLY A 62 11.06 2.23 15.16
CA GLY A 62 10.68 1.41 13.99
C GLY A 62 9.65 2.09 13.07
N GLY A 63 9.69 3.43 12.97
CA GLY A 63 8.74 4.23 12.20
C GLY A 63 7.33 4.33 12.79
N ARG A 64 7.09 3.88 14.02
CA ARG A 64 5.78 3.89 14.69
C ARG A 64 5.82 4.71 15.97
N ILE A 65 4.70 5.32 16.34
CA ILE A 65 4.51 5.91 17.67
C ILE A 65 4.37 4.77 18.67
N VAL A 66 5.26 4.71 19.66
CA VAL A 66 5.31 3.63 20.66
C VAL A 66 4.81 4.07 22.04
N GLY A 67 4.69 5.38 22.29
CA GLY A 67 4.16 5.87 23.55
C GLY A 67 4.05 7.38 23.68
N PHE A 68 3.25 7.79 24.65
CA PHE A 68 3.08 9.18 25.11
C PHE A 68 3.48 9.27 26.58
N GLY A 69 4.22 10.30 26.99
CA GLY A 69 4.68 10.44 28.37
C GLY A 69 6.11 10.96 28.46
N SER A 70 6.93 10.42 29.36
CA SER A 70 8.35 10.77 29.44
C SER A 70 9.18 9.60 28.96
N TYR A 71 10.01 9.83 27.93
CA TYR A 71 10.84 8.80 27.31
C TYR A 71 12.28 9.28 27.09
N VAL A 72 13.22 8.34 27.06
CA VAL A 72 14.59 8.57 26.60
C VAL A 72 14.65 8.21 25.12
N GLY A 73 15.17 9.12 24.29
CA GLY A 73 15.35 8.93 22.86
C GLY A 73 16.81 9.02 22.46
N ARG A 74 17.21 8.27 21.44
CA ARG A 74 18.51 8.40 20.77
C ARG A 74 18.60 9.75 20.07
N GLU A 75 17.53 10.13 19.37
CA GLU A 75 17.33 11.47 18.82
C GLU A 75 16.22 12.23 19.56
N ARG A 76 16.30 13.56 19.54
CA ARG A 76 15.34 14.44 20.21
C ARG A 76 14.96 15.63 19.35
N ILE A 77 13.66 15.91 19.30
CA ILE A 77 13.09 17.12 18.71
C ILE A 77 12.40 17.93 19.82
N ASP A 78 12.78 19.21 19.95
CA ASP A 78 12.16 20.12 20.93
C ASP A 78 10.89 20.77 20.34
N ALA A 79 9.75 20.46 20.95
CA ALA A 79 8.44 20.98 20.59
C ALA A 79 7.87 21.94 21.66
N ARG A 80 8.70 22.49 22.56
CA ARG A 80 8.25 23.44 23.58
C ARG A 80 7.46 24.61 22.98
N GLY A 81 6.29 24.87 23.55
CA GLY A 81 5.37 25.91 23.09
C GLY A 81 4.68 25.60 21.74
N ARG A 82 4.78 24.36 21.24
CA ARG A 82 4.16 23.92 19.99
C ARG A 82 3.15 22.79 20.24
N PHE A 83 2.24 22.63 19.29
CA PHE A 83 1.33 21.49 19.24
C PHE A 83 1.97 20.34 18.46
N ILE A 84 1.70 19.12 18.89
CA ILE A 84 2.02 17.88 18.18
C ILE A 84 0.68 17.27 17.77
N ALA A 85 0.38 17.33 16.48
CA ALA A 85 -0.86 16.79 15.92
C ALA A 85 -0.54 15.61 14.97
N PRO A 86 -1.47 14.67 14.79
CA PRO A 86 -1.38 13.70 13.70
C PRO A 86 -1.27 14.42 12.35
N GLY A 87 -0.53 13.82 11.42
CA GLY A 87 -0.56 14.29 10.04
C GLY A 87 -1.98 14.23 9.47
N PHE A 88 -2.40 15.26 8.76
CA PHE A 88 -3.72 15.32 8.17
C PHE A 88 -3.82 14.40 6.96
N ILE A 89 -5.03 13.87 6.76
CA ILE A 89 -5.38 12.98 5.66
C ILE A 89 -6.44 13.68 4.82
N ASP A 90 -6.10 14.01 3.58
CA ASP A 90 -7.09 14.44 2.60
C ASP A 90 -7.72 13.18 1.97
N ALA A 91 -8.97 12.91 2.36
CA ALA A 91 -9.64 11.67 2.00
C ALA A 91 -10.13 11.66 0.54
N HIS A 92 -10.08 12.77 -0.18
CA HIS A 92 -10.51 12.83 -1.57
C HIS A 92 -9.88 14.01 -2.30
N ILE A 93 -8.88 13.74 -3.13
CA ILE A 93 -8.28 14.73 -4.01
C ILE A 93 -8.20 14.24 -5.46
N HIS A 94 -8.41 15.17 -6.38
CA HIS A 94 -8.08 15.00 -7.79
C HIS A 94 -6.73 15.64 -8.03
N LEU A 95 -5.69 14.81 -8.13
CA LEU A 95 -4.32 15.31 -8.19
C LEU A 95 -4.10 16.09 -9.49
N GLU A 96 -4.73 15.66 -10.58
CA GLU A 96 -4.75 16.29 -11.89
C GLU A 96 -5.34 17.70 -11.87
N SER A 97 -6.45 17.91 -11.16
CA SER A 97 -7.12 19.21 -11.12
C SER A 97 -6.33 20.24 -10.29
N THR A 98 -5.33 19.82 -9.52
CA THR A 98 -4.39 20.74 -8.86
C THR A 98 -3.46 21.44 -9.84
N LEU A 99 -3.35 20.91 -11.07
CA LEU A 99 -2.38 21.33 -12.09
C LEU A 99 -0.91 21.18 -11.64
N LEU A 100 -0.66 20.36 -10.62
CA LEU A 100 0.65 20.06 -10.09
C LEU A 100 1.01 18.59 -10.33
N THR A 101 2.30 18.31 -10.39
CA THR A 101 2.79 16.93 -10.27
C THR A 101 2.67 16.47 -8.81
N PRO A 102 2.64 15.16 -8.52
CA PRO A 102 2.60 14.67 -7.15
C PRO A 102 3.72 15.24 -6.26
N ALA A 103 4.93 15.37 -6.79
CA ALA A 103 6.07 15.94 -6.08
C ALA A 103 5.86 17.42 -5.72
N GLU A 104 5.35 18.22 -6.66
CA GLU A 104 5.06 19.63 -6.41
C GLU A 104 3.87 19.80 -5.44
N LEU A 105 2.87 18.94 -5.54
CA LEU A 105 1.78 18.90 -4.58
C LEU A 105 2.31 18.57 -3.17
N ALA A 106 3.10 17.51 -3.03
CA ALA A 106 3.71 17.11 -1.75
C ALA A 106 4.55 18.25 -1.15
N ARG A 107 5.36 18.93 -1.97
CA ARG A 107 6.17 20.09 -1.55
C ARG A 107 5.33 21.22 -0.97
N VAL A 108 4.08 21.37 -1.41
CA VAL A 108 3.17 22.41 -0.92
C VAL A 108 2.39 21.95 0.32
N ILE A 109 1.83 20.74 0.31
CA ILE A 109 0.86 20.31 1.33
C ILE A 109 1.50 19.64 2.55
N VAL A 110 2.64 18.97 2.39
CA VAL A 110 3.33 18.31 3.50
C VAL A 110 3.82 19.32 4.54
N PRO A 111 4.43 20.46 4.17
CA PRO A 111 4.79 21.50 5.15
C PRO A 111 3.59 22.12 5.88
N LEU A 112 2.38 21.99 5.32
CA LEU A 112 1.13 22.47 5.91
C LEU A 112 0.43 21.40 6.77
N GLY A 113 1.01 20.21 6.90
CA GLY A 113 0.56 19.15 7.79
C GLY A 113 -0.22 18.03 7.11
N THR A 114 -0.54 18.10 5.81
CA THR A 114 -1.18 16.99 5.09
C THR A 114 -0.13 15.99 4.65
N THR A 115 -0.18 14.80 5.24
CA THR A 115 0.85 13.74 5.06
C THR A 115 0.33 12.55 4.26
N THR A 116 -0.98 12.48 4.01
CA THR A 116 -1.61 11.42 3.22
C THR A 116 -2.72 12.00 2.36
N VAL A 117 -2.83 11.50 1.13
CA VAL A 117 -3.94 11.76 0.23
C VAL A 117 -4.50 10.45 -0.34
N VAL A 118 -5.81 10.41 -0.55
CA VAL A 118 -6.47 9.38 -1.34
C VAL A 118 -6.81 9.98 -2.70
N ALA A 119 -6.10 9.55 -3.73
CA ALA A 119 -6.21 10.11 -5.06
C ALA A 119 -7.18 9.28 -5.92
N ASP A 120 -8.09 9.97 -6.60
CA ASP A 120 -8.94 9.40 -7.64
C ASP A 120 -8.40 9.82 -9.02
N PRO A 121 -7.67 8.94 -9.73
CA PRO A 121 -6.93 9.30 -10.94
C PRO A 121 -7.82 9.35 -12.19
N HIS A 122 -9.09 9.73 -12.06
CA HIS A 122 -10.05 9.55 -13.14
C HIS A 122 -9.72 10.42 -14.37
N GLU A 123 -9.08 11.59 -14.20
CA GLU A 123 -8.70 12.44 -15.32
C GLU A 123 -7.51 11.83 -16.07
N LEU A 124 -6.47 11.39 -15.34
CA LEU A 124 -5.31 10.66 -15.88
C LEU A 124 -5.73 9.34 -16.52
N ALA A 125 -6.63 8.59 -15.88
CA ALA A 125 -7.11 7.31 -16.39
C ALA A 125 -8.03 7.47 -17.62
N ASN A 126 -8.85 8.50 -17.68
CA ASN A 126 -9.75 8.70 -18.83
C ASN A 126 -9.01 9.20 -20.07
N VAL A 127 -7.95 10.00 -19.90
CA VAL A 127 -7.17 10.55 -21.02
C VAL A 127 -6.02 9.64 -21.43
N LEU A 128 -5.25 9.15 -20.44
CA LEU A 128 -4.03 8.38 -20.65
C LEU A 128 -4.19 6.90 -20.28
N GLY A 129 -5.36 6.46 -19.84
CA GLY A 129 -5.58 5.07 -19.47
C GLY A 129 -4.64 4.64 -18.35
N LEU A 130 -4.09 3.45 -18.50
CA LEU A 130 -3.12 2.91 -17.56
C LEU A 130 -1.82 3.73 -17.53
N ASP A 131 -1.46 4.51 -18.55
CA ASP A 131 -0.25 5.37 -18.50
C ASP A 131 -0.40 6.47 -17.47
N GLY A 132 -1.60 7.03 -17.37
CA GLY A 132 -1.92 8.02 -16.37
C GLY A 132 -1.89 7.45 -14.95
N ILE A 133 -2.45 6.26 -14.76
CA ILE A 133 -2.44 5.57 -13.45
C ILE A 133 -1.00 5.27 -13.01
N ASN A 134 -0.18 4.77 -13.92
CA ASN A 134 1.17 4.39 -13.57
C ASN A 134 2.11 5.60 -13.44
N TYR A 135 1.89 6.68 -14.20
CA TYR A 135 2.54 7.97 -13.94
C TYR A 135 2.27 8.40 -12.50
N LEU A 136 1.01 8.35 -12.06
CA LEU A 136 0.64 8.73 -10.70
C LEU A 136 1.33 7.87 -9.64
N LEU A 137 1.32 6.54 -9.82
CA LEU A 137 1.98 5.61 -8.88
C LEU A 137 3.49 5.84 -8.81
N ALA A 138 4.15 6.03 -9.96
CA ALA A 138 5.59 6.25 -10.02
C ALA A 138 5.97 7.61 -9.43
N ALA A 139 5.25 8.67 -9.82
CA ALA A 139 5.51 10.02 -9.34
C ALA A 139 5.21 10.20 -7.85
N SER A 140 4.48 9.26 -7.22
CA SER A 140 4.11 9.32 -5.80
C SER A 140 4.97 8.45 -4.86
N ARG A 141 5.81 7.54 -5.38
CA ARG A 141 6.39 6.45 -4.59
C ARG A 141 7.36 6.89 -3.48
N ASP A 142 8.23 7.85 -3.78
CA ASP A 142 9.31 8.28 -2.88
C ASP A 142 9.06 9.68 -2.30
N LEU A 143 7.78 10.08 -2.25
CA LEU A 143 7.40 11.37 -1.70
C LEU A 143 7.27 11.31 -0.18
N PRO A 144 7.50 12.43 0.52
CA PRO A 144 7.12 12.57 1.93
C PRO A 144 5.59 12.68 2.12
N LEU A 145 4.81 12.11 1.19
CA LEU A 145 3.36 12.10 1.12
C LEU A 145 2.90 10.68 0.75
N SER A 146 2.06 10.06 1.57
CA SER A 146 1.44 8.78 1.23
C SER A 146 0.29 8.98 0.24
N VAL A 147 0.33 8.29 -0.90
CA VAL A 147 -0.71 8.37 -1.95
C VAL A 147 -1.31 6.99 -2.18
N PHE A 148 -2.62 6.86 -1.92
CA PHE A 148 -3.37 5.63 -2.18
C PHE A 148 -4.21 5.78 -3.44
N VAL A 149 -4.27 4.72 -4.26
CA VAL A 149 -5.08 4.65 -5.49
C VAL A 149 -6.22 3.65 -5.33
N ARG A 150 -7.39 3.97 -5.87
CA ARG A 150 -8.64 3.20 -5.77
C ARG A 150 -8.98 2.53 -7.13
N GLY A 151 -9.72 1.41 -7.13
CA GLY A 151 -10.25 0.84 -8.39
C GLY A 151 -10.80 -0.59 -8.33
N PHE A 152 -10.28 -1.46 -7.44
CA PHE A 152 -10.78 -2.83 -7.29
C PHE A 152 -12.04 -2.94 -6.42
N GLY A 153 -12.37 -1.90 -5.64
CA GLY A 153 -13.54 -1.85 -4.77
C GLY A 153 -13.50 -2.79 -3.57
N LEU A 154 -12.39 -3.50 -3.31
CA LEU A 154 -12.30 -4.38 -2.14
C LEU A 154 -12.38 -3.56 -0.84
N HIS A 155 -13.20 -4.03 0.09
CA HIS A 155 -13.37 -3.48 1.43
C HIS A 155 -12.77 -4.39 2.51
N ALA A 156 -12.51 -5.65 2.19
CA ALA A 156 -11.84 -6.62 3.04
C ALA A 156 -11.21 -7.72 2.18
N GLY A 157 -10.34 -8.55 2.77
CA GLY A 157 -9.81 -9.73 2.10
C GLY A 157 -8.78 -9.45 1.01
N ALA A 158 -8.50 -10.49 0.25
CA ALA A 158 -7.59 -10.50 -0.89
C ALA A 158 -8.06 -11.47 -1.98
N LEU A 159 -7.66 -11.20 -3.22
CA LEU A 159 -7.82 -12.05 -4.39
C LEU A 159 -6.43 -12.41 -4.93
N ALA A 160 -6.26 -13.63 -5.43
CA ALA A 160 -5.04 -14.01 -6.14
C ALA A 160 -5.32 -14.89 -7.37
N SER A 161 -4.43 -14.81 -8.35
CA SER A 161 -4.53 -15.51 -9.64
C SER A 161 -3.14 -15.91 -10.15
N THR A 162 -3.01 -17.10 -10.73
CA THR A 162 -1.91 -17.48 -11.64
C THR A 162 -2.26 -17.28 -13.12
N VAL A 163 -3.54 -17.03 -13.42
CA VAL A 163 -3.94 -16.57 -14.74
C VAL A 163 -3.65 -15.07 -14.80
N ALA A 164 -2.41 -14.75 -15.18
CA ALA A 164 -1.93 -13.40 -15.39
C ALA A 164 -1.29 -13.30 -16.76
N HIS A 165 -2.06 -12.84 -17.75
CA HIS A 165 -1.59 -12.74 -19.12
C HIS A 165 -0.32 -11.89 -19.17
N ASP A 166 0.73 -12.22 -19.91
CA ASP A 166 1.01 -13.52 -20.57
C ASP A 166 2.16 -14.27 -19.89
N SER A 167 2.73 -13.70 -18.81
CA SER A 167 3.81 -14.33 -18.05
C SER A 167 3.31 -15.40 -17.08
N HIS A 168 2.04 -15.31 -16.67
CA HIS A 168 1.35 -16.23 -15.78
C HIS A 168 2.03 -16.44 -14.42
N ASN A 169 2.67 -15.37 -13.91
CA ASN A 169 3.12 -15.30 -12.53
C ASN A 169 1.92 -15.11 -11.58
N LEU A 170 2.16 -15.36 -10.30
CA LEU A 170 1.21 -15.07 -9.23
C LEU A 170 0.99 -13.55 -9.12
N VAL A 171 -0.27 -13.12 -9.19
CA VAL A 171 -0.70 -11.75 -8.87
C VAL A 171 -1.65 -11.79 -7.69
N VAL A 172 -1.43 -10.91 -6.70
CA VAL A 172 -2.25 -10.78 -5.49
C VAL A 172 -2.69 -9.32 -5.34
N VAL A 173 -3.98 -9.12 -5.04
CA VAL A 173 -4.56 -7.81 -4.73
C VAL A 173 -5.35 -7.95 -3.44
N GLY A 174 -5.12 -7.09 -2.45
CA GLY A 174 -5.82 -7.18 -1.18
C GLY A 174 -5.82 -5.89 -0.38
N THR A 175 -6.53 -5.94 0.74
CA THR A 175 -6.73 -4.80 1.64
C THR A 175 -5.83 -4.84 2.87
N ASN A 176 -5.18 -5.99 3.12
CA ASN A 176 -4.25 -6.20 4.22
C ASN A 176 -3.27 -7.33 3.90
N ASP A 177 -2.08 -7.28 4.49
CA ASP A 177 -0.98 -8.21 4.22
C ASP A 177 -1.30 -9.66 4.61
N GLY A 178 -2.06 -9.85 5.70
CA GLY A 178 -2.41 -11.18 6.21
C GLY A 178 -3.23 -11.99 5.22
N ASP A 179 -4.28 -11.37 4.67
CA ASP A 179 -5.12 -11.99 3.64
C ASP A 179 -4.37 -12.16 2.32
N MET A 180 -3.49 -11.22 1.95
CA MET A 180 -2.66 -11.33 0.75
C MET A 180 -1.69 -12.52 0.83
N LEU A 181 -1.02 -12.70 1.97
CA LEU A 181 -0.14 -13.83 2.21
C LEU A 181 -0.91 -15.15 2.22
N ALA A 182 -2.08 -15.19 2.86
CA ALA A 182 -2.94 -16.37 2.86
C ALA A 182 -3.43 -16.73 1.45
N ALA A 183 -3.74 -15.74 0.61
CA ALA A 183 -4.09 -15.95 -0.79
C ALA A 183 -2.92 -16.52 -1.60
N ALA A 184 -1.71 -15.98 -1.45
CA ALA A 184 -0.52 -16.50 -2.12
C ALA A 184 -0.24 -17.97 -1.75
N ARG A 185 -0.27 -18.30 -0.45
CA ARG A 185 -0.08 -19.66 0.05
C ARG A 185 -1.15 -20.63 -0.44
N ALA A 186 -2.41 -20.20 -0.48
CA ALA A 186 -3.51 -21.02 -0.97
C ALA A 186 -3.31 -21.39 -2.45
N VAL A 187 -2.87 -20.44 -3.28
CA VAL A 187 -2.55 -20.68 -4.70
C VAL A 187 -1.39 -21.65 -4.87
N GLU A 188 -0.32 -21.50 -4.08
CA GLU A 188 0.83 -22.41 -4.06
C GLU A 188 0.40 -23.84 -3.71
N GLN A 189 -0.36 -24.01 -2.62
CA GLN A 189 -0.82 -25.32 -2.12
C GLN A 189 -1.65 -26.09 -3.14
N GLN A 190 -2.49 -25.39 -3.92
CA GLN A 190 -3.30 -26.03 -4.96
C GLN A 190 -2.57 -26.20 -6.30
N GLN A 191 -1.30 -25.77 -6.39
CA GLN A 191 -0.46 -25.76 -7.59
C GLN A 191 -0.98 -24.87 -8.73
N GLY A 192 -1.46 -23.68 -8.37
CA GLY A 192 -1.95 -22.67 -9.31
C GLY A 192 -3.48 -22.64 -9.40
N GLY A 193 -4.00 -21.49 -9.81
CA GLY A 193 -5.43 -21.22 -9.86
C GLY A 193 -5.81 -19.83 -9.39
N LEU A 194 -7.08 -19.70 -9.04
CA LEU A 194 -7.70 -18.47 -8.54
C LEU A 194 -8.16 -18.69 -7.09
N VAL A 195 -8.01 -17.69 -6.23
CA VAL A 195 -8.53 -17.73 -4.85
C VAL A 195 -9.08 -16.39 -4.41
N ALA A 196 -10.08 -16.45 -3.52
CA ALA A 196 -10.54 -15.32 -2.73
C ALA A 196 -10.40 -15.67 -1.23
N VAL A 197 -9.79 -14.78 -0.46
CA VAL A 197 -9.44 -14.97 0.96
C VAL A 197 -10.02 -13.84 1.79
N LYS A 198 -10.45 -14.16 3.00
CA LYS A 198 -10.83 -13.19 4.03
C LYS A 198 -10.52 -13.76 5.41
N ASP A 199 -10.02 -12.92 6.30
CA ASP A 199 -9.71 -13.29 7.68
C ASP A 199 -8.77 -14.52 7.76
N GLY A 200 -7.77 -14.58 6.86
CA GLY A 200 -6.79 -15.66 6.75
C GLY A 200 -7.31 -16.97 6.15
N ALA A 201 -8.58 -17.03 5.75
CA ALA A 201 -9.21 -18.25 5.28
C ALA A 201 -9.74 -18.15 3.84
N VAL A 202 -9.53 -19.21 3.06
CA VAL A 202 -10.02 -19.34 1.69
C VAL A 202 -11.55 -19.39 1.69
N ARG A 203 -12.17 -18.45 1.00
CA ARG A 203 -13.63 -18.37 0.83
C ARG A 203 -14.09 -19.09 -0.44
N ALA A 204 -13.30 -18.98 -1.50
CA ALA A 204 -13.52 -19.70 -2.74
C ALA A 204 -12.18 -19.91 -3.46
N ALA A 205 -12.11 -20.99 -4.24
CA ALA A 205 -10.94 -21.34 -5.03
C ALA A 205 -11.35 -22.08 -6.30
N LEU A 206 -10.55 -21.90 -7.35
CA LEU A 206 -10.55 -22.71 -8.57
C LEU A 206 -9.12 -23.18 -8.80
N ARG A 207 -8.90 -24.48 -8.63
CA ARG A 207 -7.61 -25.11 -8.85
C ARG A 207 -7.35 -25.28 -10.35
N LEU A 208 -6.17 -24.87 -10.81
CA LEU A 208 -5.72 -24.99 -12.21
C LEU A 208 -4.35 -25.67 -12.25
N PRO A 209 -4.27 -26.98 -11.99
CA PRO A 209 -3.00 -27.64 -11.69
C PRO A 209 -2.10 -27.83 -12.90
N ILE A 210 -2.65 -27.72 -14.11
CA ILE A 210 -1.88 -27.84 -15.34
C ILE A 210 -1.37 -26.43 -15.67
N ALA A 211 -0.09 -26.20 -15.37
CA ALA A 211 0.64 -24.95 -15.59
C ALA A 211 0.05 -23.70 -14.90
N GLY A 212 -0.83 -23.86 -13.90
CA GLY A 212 -1.53 -22.72 -13.29
C GLY A 212 -2.65 -22.13 -14.16
N LEU A 213 -3.02 -22.79 -15.26
CA LEU A 213 -3.93 -22.25 -16.28
C LEU A 213 -5.12 -23.14 -16.61
N MET A 214 -4.92 -24.45 -16.57
CA MET A 214 -5.94 -25.41 -17.00
C MET A 214 -6.36 -26.32 -15.85
N ALA A 215 -7.67 -26.56 -15.77
CA ALA A 215 -8.25 -27.53 -14.86
C ALA A 215 -8.10 -28.96 -15.42
N ASP A 216 -8.00 -29.93 -14.53
CA ASP A 216 -8.07 -31.38 -14.80
C ASP A 216 -9.47 -31.96 -14.51
N THR A 217 -10.45 -31.09 -14.22
CA THR A 217 -11.82 -31.45 -13.84
C THR A 217 -12.84 -31.12 -14.94
N PRO A 218 -14.04 -31.75 -14.94
CA PRO A 218 -15.11 -31.44 -15.88
C PRO A 218 -15.55 -29.96 -15.85
N LEU A 219 -16.01 -29.45 -17.00
CA LEU A 219 -16.39 -28.04 -17.18
C LEU A 219 -17.42 -27.56 -16.15
N GLU A 220 -18.36 -28.41 -15.74
CA GLU A 220 -19.40 -28.04 -14.77
C GLU A 220 -18.80 -27.69 -13.41
N HIS A 221 -17.73 -28.38 -13.02
CA HIS A 221 -17.01 -28.12 -11.77
C HIS A 221 -16.24 -26.80 -11.85
N VAL A 222 -15.62 -26.52 -13.01
CA VAL A 222 -14.90 -25.27 -13.27
C VAL A 222 -15.85 -24.07 -13.21
N LEU A 223 -16.99 -24.15 -13.92
CA LEU A 223 -18.00 -23.09 -13.92
C LEU A 223 -18.58 -22.86 -12.52
N GLY A 224 -18.85 -23.94 -11.77
CA GLY A 224 -19.33 -23.84 -10.40
C GLY A 224 -18.31 -23.17 -9.45
N ALA A 225 -17.02 -23.48 -9.59
CA ALA A 225 -15.95 -22.86 -8.81
C ALA A 225 -15.74 -21.39 -9.17
N LEU A 226 -15.78 -21.04 -10.47
CA LEU A 226 -15.68 -19.66 -10.93
C LEU A 226 -16.87 -18.81 -10.42
N GLY A 227 -18.09 -19.35 -10.44
CA GLY A 227 -19.26 -18.68 -9.86
C GLY A 227 -19.07 -18.35 -8.37
N ARG A 228 -18.61 -19.33 -7.57
CA ARG A 228 -18.30 -19.12 -6.14
C ARG A 228 -17.19 -18.09 -5.92
N LEU A 229 -16.19 -18.04 -6.80
CA LEU A 229 -15.12 -17.04 -6.74
C LEU A 229 -15.63 -15.63 -6.98
N LEU A 230 -16.47 -15.44 -8.00
CA LEU A 230 -17.07 -14.13 -8.30
C LEU A 230 -17.99 -13.69 -7.15
N ASP A 231 -18.78 -14.60 -6.58
CA ASP A 231 -19.63 -14.30 -5.43
C ASP A 231 -18.81 -13.96 -4.18
N ALA A 232 -17.74 -14.71 -3.92
CA ALA A 232 -16.82 -14.40 -2.82
C ALA A 232 -16.20 -13.02 -3.02
N ALA A 233 -15.69 -12.70 -4.22
CA ALA A 233 -15.10 -11.39 -4.51
C ALA A 233 -16.10 -10.24 -4.32
N ARG A 234 -17.38 -10.42 -4.70
CA ARG A 234 -18.46 -9.46 -4.40
C ARG A 234 -18.68 -9.28 -2.91
N GLN A 235 -18.64 -10.35 -2.13
CA GLN A 235 -18.75 -10.29 -0.66
C GLN A 235 -17.54 -9.60 -0.01
N LEU A 236 -16.40 -9.56 -0.70
CA LEU A 236 -15.21 -8.77 -0.30
C LEU A 236 -15.35 -7.28 -0.63
N GLY A 237 -16.38 -6.88 -1.39
CA GLY A 237 -16.72 -5.48 -1.67
C GLY A 237 -16.53 -5.04 -3.12
N THR A 238 -15.93 -5.87 -3.98
CA THR A 238 -15.65 -5.44 -5.37
C THR A 238 -16.93 -5.08 -6.12
N THR A 239 -16.86 -3.96 -6.84
CA THR A 239 -17.90 -3.53 -7.78
C THR A 239 -17.63 -4.00 -9.21
N LEU A 240 -16.48 -4.66 -9.44
CA LEU A 240 -16.13 -5.19 -10.75
C LEU A 240 -17.00 -6.40 -11.08
N SER A 241 -17.49 -6.44 -12.32
CA SER A 241 -18.24 -7.59 -12.83
C SER A 241 -17.37 -8.85 -12.91
N ASP A 242 -16.09 -8.67 -13.29
CA ASP A 242 -15.09 -9.75 -13.38
C ASP A 242 -13.72 -9.29 -12.83
N PRO A 243 -13.52 -9.34 -11.49
CA PRO A 243 -12.27 -8.90 -10.87
C PRO A 243 -11.07 -9.78 -11.24
N PHE A 244 -11.26 -11.06 -11.54
CA PHE A 244 -10.17 -11.97 -11.90
C PHE A 244 -9.68 -11.73 -13.33
N MET A 245 -10.58 -11.38 -14.24
CA MET A 245 -10.22 -10.91 -15.58
C MET A 245 -9.44 -9.59 -15.51
N THR A 246 -9.83 -8.67 -14.62
CA THR A 246 -9.05 -7.44 -14.40
C THR A 246 -7.65 -7.73 -13.87
N ILE A 247 -7.53 -8.66 -12.90
CA ILE A 247 -6.21 -9.11 -12.38
C ILE A 247 -5.36 -9.68 -13.51
N SER A 248 -5.93 -10.46 -14.42
CA SER A 248 -5.12 -11.13 -15.42
C SER A 248 -4.49 -10.17 -16.43
N PHE A 249 -5.03 -8.97 -16.65
CA PHE A 249 -4.46 -7.96 -17.53
C PHE A 249 -3.46 -7.03 -16.83
N LEU A 250 -3.40 -7.06 -15.49
CA LEU A 250 -2.53 -6.18 -14.70
C LEU A 250 -1.04 -6.42 -14.99
N ALA A 251 -0.69 -7.65 -15.34
CA ALA A 251 0.67 -8.09 -15.63
C ALA A 251 1.01 -8.21 -17.13
N LEU A 252 0.11 -7.84 -18.05
CA LEU A 252 0.26 -8.14 -19.49
C LEU A 252 1.17 -7.14 -20.22
N PRO A 253 2.45 -7.46 -20.49
CA PRO A 253 3.44 -6.47 -20.91
C PRO A 253 3.43 -6.23 -22.42
N VAL A 254 2.31 -6.49 -23.10
CA VAL A 254 2.13 -6.32 -24.56
C VAL A 254 0.92 -5.45 -24.92
N ILE A 255 0.14 -5.02 -23.93
CA ILE A 255 -0.93 -4.05 -24.13
C ILE A 255 -0.43 -2.68 -23.66
N PRO A 256 -0.83 -1.57 -24.33
CA PRO A 256 -0.31 -0.25 -24.06
C PRO A 256 -0.39 0.13 -22.59
N ALA A 257 0.59 0.92 -22.17
CA ALA A 257 0.85 1.41 -20.84
C ALA A 257 1.65 0.52 -19.89
N LEU A 258 2.07 1.13 -18.78
CA LEU A 258 2.85 0.53 -17.71
C LEU A 258 2.15 -0.70 -17.08
N ARG A 259 2.92 -1.75 -16.80
CA ARG A 259 2.43 -3.05 -16.29
C ARG A 259 3.32 -3.56 -15.18
N LEU A 260 2.70 -4.13 -14.15
CA LEU A 260 3.43 -4.74 -13.05
C LEU A 260 3.73 -6.20 -13.37
N THR A 261 5.01 -6.53 -13.54
CA THR A 261 5.48 -7.90 -13.77
C THR A 261 6.19 -8.45 -12.54
N ASP A 262 6.54 -9.73 -12.55
CA ASP A 262 7.36 -10.38 -11.52
C ASP A 262 8.78 -9.81 -11.41
N ARG A 263 9.25 -9.14 -12.47
CA ARG A 263 10.56 -8.49 -12.53
C ARG A 263 10.49 -6.99 -12.23
N GLY A 264 9.31 -6.48 -11.88
CA GLY A 264 9.05 -5.08 -11.58
C GLY A 264 8.15 -4.41 -12.61
N LEU A 265 8.14 -3.09 -12.59
CA LEU A 265 7.28 -2.30 -13.48
C LEU A 265 7.90 -2.25 -14.89
N VAL A 266 7.12 -2.54 -15.92
CA VAL A 266 7.53 -2.50 -17.32
C VAL A 266 6.78 -1.39 -18.04
N ASP A 267 7.51 -0.48 -18.68
CA ASP A 267 6.93 0.42 -19.68
C ASP A 267 6.83 -0.34 -21.00
N VAL A 268 5.61 -0.76 -21.35
CA VAL A 268 5.33 -1.56 -22.55
C VAL A 268 5.58 -0.77 -23.83
N GLN A 269 5.44 0.55 -23.80
CA GLN A 269 5.70 1.39 -24.97
C GLN A 269 7.21 1.55 -25.22
N ARG A 270 7.99 1.68 -24.14
CA ARG A 270 9.46 1.82 -24.20
C ARG A 270 10.22 0.50 -24.19
N LEU A 271 9.52 -0.62 -23.94
CA LEU A 271 10.06 -1.97 -23.82
C LEU A 271 11.22 -2.06 -22.82
N CYS A 272 11.11 -1.35 -21.71
CA CYS A 272 12.13 -1.31 -20.67
C CYS A 272 11.54 -1.49 -19.27
N PHE A 273 12.33 -2.06 -18.36
CA PHE A 273 12.00 -2.02 -16.94
C PHE A 273 12.12 -0.59 -16.43
N VAL A 274 11.14 -0.18 -15.64
CA VAL A 274 11.16 1.08 -14.91
C VAL A 274 11.66 0.77 -13.51
N PRO A 275 12.71 1.47 -13.03
CA PRO A 275 13.20 1.31 -11.67
C PRO A 275 12.05 1.47 -10.68
N LEU A 276 11.93 0.50 -9.77
CA LEU A 276 10.95 0.58 -8.69
C LEU A 276 11.31 1.71 -7.72
N PHE A 277 12.58 2.07 -7.62
CA PHE A 277 13.08 3.21 -6.88
C PHE A 277 14.09 3.88 -7.80
N GLY A 278 14.11 5.21 -7.89
CA GLY A 278 15.06 5.89 -8.78
C GLY A 278 16.51 5.48 -8.47
N GLU A 279 17.32 5.21 -9.50
CA GLU A 279 18.78 5.15 -9.30
C GLU A 279 19.28 6.59 -9.10
N ASN A 280 19.94 6.80 -7.96
CA ASN A 280 20.37 8.08 -7.41
C ASN A 280 21.14 8.99 -8.39
#